data_AF-A0A520W8M5-F1
#
_entry.id   AF-A0A520W8M5-F1
#
_cell.length_a   1.000
_cell.length_b   1.000
_cell.length_c   1.000
_cell.angle_alpha   90.00
_cell.angle_beta   90.00
_cell.angle_gamma   90.00
#
_symmetry.space_group_name_H-M   'P 1'
#
loop_
_entity.id
_entity.type
_entity.pdbx_description
1 polymer ?
#
loop_
_entity_poly.entity_id
_entity_poly.type
_entity_poly.pdbx_seq_one_letter_code
_entity_poly.pdbx_strand_id
1 'polypeptide(L)'
;MSENRRRWKDFWTLHVPLVVFVSLSIFASINQFSRWQSGVDRSFGYMIQWPIIGIFAIVVWNRYRKHGSFSNWIGRYYRERAAKFEAEAEAKERAEVAVLDEDPETQAWKEYVAQLHREDPPGGPPERTEGN
;
A
#
# COMPACT_ATOMS: atom_id res chain seq x y z
N MET A 1 -37.69 14.88 19.18
CA MET A 1 -37.16 15.29 17.85
C MET A 1 -37.99 14.54 16.80
N SER A 2 -38.68 15.22 15.87
CA SER A 2 -39.58 14.55 14.92
C SER A 2 -38.79 13.63 13.99
N GLU A 3 -39.33 12.44 13.70
CA GLU A 3 -38.68 11.42 12.87
C GLU A 3 -38.24 11.94 11.49
N ASN A 4 -39.02 12.86 10.92
CA ASN A 4 -38.69 13.58 9.68
C ASN A 4 -37.40 14.40 9.78
N ARG A 5 -37.13 15.09 10.90
CA ARG A 5 -35.89 15.85 11.07
C ARG A 5 -34.65 14.95 11.15
N ARG A 6 -34.80 13.73 11.68
CA ARG A 6 -33.70 12.75 11.73
C ARG A 6 -33.40 12.19 10.34
N ARG A 7 -34.42 11.76 9.59
CA ARG A 7 -34.26 11.29 8.20
C ARG A 7 -33.69 12.34 7.27
N TRP A 8 -34.08 13.61 7.44
CA TRP A 8 -33.58 14.71 6.63
C TRP A 8 -32.13 15.06 6.95
N LYS A 9 -31.74 14.98 8.22
CA LYS A 9 -30.32 15.04 8.62
C LYS A 9 -29.54 13.86 8.03
N ASP A 10 -30.02 12.64 8.15
CA ASP A 10 -29.33 11.48 7.58
C ASP A 10 -29.16 11.63 6.05
N PHE A 11 -30.18 12.16 5.36
CA PHE A 11 -30.08 12.48 3.94
C PHE A 11 -28.98 13.50 3.63
N TRP A 12 -28.98 14.64 4.32
CA TRP A 12 -28.00 15.70 4.08
C TRP A 12 -26.58 15.35 4.53
N THR A 13 -26.42 14.67 5.65
CA THR A 13 -25.10 14.40 6.23
C THR A 13 -24.43 13.18 5.61
N LEU A 14 -25.23 12.29 5.03
CA LEU A 14 -24.76 11.01 4.56
C LEU A 14 -24.89 11.02 3.01
N HIS A 15 -26.10 11.17 2.45
CA HIS A 15 -26.31 10.92 1.01
C HIS A 15 -25.70 12.00 0.12
N VAL A 16 -25.76 13.27 0.54
CA VAL A 16 -25.21 14.39 -0.25
C VAL A 16 -23.68 14.27 -0.42
N PRO A 17 -22.88 14.05 0.64
CA PRO A 17 -21.44 13.80 0.49
C PRO A 17 -21.11 12.63 -0.43
N LEU A 18 -21.86 11.53 -0.35
CA LEU A 18 -21.65 10.38 -1.24
C LEU A 18 -21.84 10.77 -2.71
N VAL A 19 -22.96 11.42 -3.02
CA VAL A 19 -23.28 11.80 -4.41
C VAL A 19 -22.20 12.75 -4.94
N VAL A 20 -21.82 13.76 -4.16
CA VAL A 20 -20.75 14.69 -4.53
C VAL A 20 -19.44 13.94 -4.80
N PHE A 21 -19.05 13.01 -3.93
CA PHE A 21 -17.80 12.27 -4.08
C PHE A 21 -17.81 11.34 -5.31
N VAL A 22 -18.92 10.65 -5.56
CA VAL A 22 -19.08 9.81 -6.75
C VAL A 22 -19.08 10.65 -8.02
N SER A 23 -19.74 11.81 -8.02
CA SER A 23 -19.71 12.74 -9.15
C SER A 23 -18.30 13.25 -9.43
N LEU A 24 -17.53 13.61 -8.39
CA LEU A 24 -16.13 14.02 -8.53
C LEU A 24 -15.24 12.89 -9.07
N SER A 25 -15.46 11.66 -8.62
CA SER A 25 -14.77 10.48 -9.13
C SER A 25 -15.03 10.30 -10.63
N ILE A 26 -16.30 10.35 -11.07
CA ILE A 26 -16.66 10.22 -12.49
C ILE A 26 -16.05 11.37 -13.32
N PHE A 27 -16.15 12.61 -12.82
CA PHE A 27 -15.58 13.77 -13.49
C PHE A 27 -14.06 13.65 -13.64
N ALA A 28 -13.36 13.20 -12.59
CA ALA A 28 -11.93 12.97 -12.63
C ALA A 28 -11.58 11.89 -13.67
N SER A 29 -12.34 10.80 -13.78
CA SER A 29 -12.14 9.77 -14.80
C SER A 29 -12.24 10.33 -16.21
N ILE A 30 -13.28 11.13 -16.48
CA ILE A 30 -13.50 11.75 -17.80
C ILE A 30 -12.35 12.72 -18.14
N ASN A 31 -11.92 13.53 -17.19
CA ASN A 31 -10.81 14.46 -17.38
C ASN A 31 -9.46 13.72 -17.57
N GLN A 32 -9.26 12.57 -16.95
CA GLN A 32 -8.04 11.79 -17.18
C GLN A 32 -8.09 11.05 -18.52
N PHE A 33 -9.28 10.64 -18.99
CA PHE A 33 -9.45 10.09 -20.32
C PHE A 33 -9.06 11.09 -21.43
N SER A 34 -9.50 12.35 -21.31
CA SER A 34 -9.09 13.39 -22.27
C SER A 34 -7.57 13.65 -22.23
N ARG A 35 -6.95 13.58 -21.05
CA ARG A 35 -5.49 13.70 -20.89
C ARG A 35 -4.72 12.51 -21.46
N TRP A 36 -5.28 11.31 -21.39
CA TRP A 36 -4.68 10.12 -21.98
C TRP A 36 -4.67 10.23 -23.51
N GLN A 37 -5.78 10.70 -24.09
CA GLN A 37 -5.85 11.00 -25.53
C GLN A 37 -4.83 12.07 -25.98
N SER A 38 -4.40 12.96 -25.07
CA SER A 38 -3.34 13.94 -25.33
C SER A 38 -1.91 13.41 -25.15
N GLY A 39 -1.73 12.11 -24.90
CA GLY A 39 -0.42 11.45 -24.83
C GLY A 39 0.23 11.41 -23.44
N VAL A 40 -0.54 11.60 -22.37
CA VAL A 40 -0.02 11.50 -20.98
C VAL A 40 -0.19 10.07 -20.46
N ASP A 41 0.85 9.24 -20.54
CA ASP A 41 0.75 7.81 -20.17
C ASP A 41 0.27 7.55 -18.73
N ARG A 42 0.70 8.38 -17.77
CA ARG A 42 0.27 8.25 -16.36
C ARG A 42 -1.24 8.44 -16.17
N SER A 43 -1.90 9.18 -17.05
CA SER A 43 -3.33 9.47 -16.93
C SER A 43 -4.20 8.23 -17.18
N PHE A 44 -3.69 7.22 -17.90
CA PHE A 44 -4.37 5.93 -18.08
C PHE A 44 -4.59 5.22 -16.73
N GLY A 45 -3.57 5.19 -15.87
CA GLY A 45 -3.68 4.61 -14.53
C GLY A 45 -4.72 5.34 -13.69
N TYR A 46 -4.69 6.68 -13.71
CA TYR A 46 -5.67 7.48 -12.98
C TYR A 46 -7.10 7.29 -13.49
N MET A 47 -7.29 7.20 -14.82
CA MET A 47 -8.59 6.94 -15.43
C MET A 47 -9.26 5.66 -14.89
N ILE A 48 -8.48 4.61 -14.60
CA ILE A 48 -8.97 3.34 -14.02
C ILE A 48 -9.08 3.43 -12.49
N GLN A 49 -8.16 4.13 -11.83
CA GLN A 49 -8.14 4.28 -10.38
C GLN A 49 -9.35 5.08 -9.86
N TRP A 50 -9.70 6.20 -10.48
CA TRP A 50 -10.81 7.05 -10.06
C TRP A 50 -12.17 6.35 -9.97
N PRO A 51 -12.64 5.55 -10.95
CA PRO A 51 -13.91 4.84 -10.86
C PRO A 51 -13.87 3.73 -9.81
N ILE A 52 -12.73 3.06 -9.60
CA ILE A 52 -12.56 2.08 -8.52
C ILE A 52 -12.77 2.77 -7.14
N ILE A 53 -12.21 3.96 -6.94
CA ILE A 53 -12.40 4.75 -5.72
C ILE A 53 -13.88 5.16 -5.56
N GLY A 54 -14.55 5.55 -6.64
CA GLY A 54 -15.99 5.86 -6.62
C GLY A 54 -16.86 4.67 -6.22
N ILE A 55 -16.60 3.50 -6.79
CA ILE A 55 -17.28 2.25 -6.43
C ILE A 55 -17.00 1.88 -4.96
N PHE A 56 -15.75 2.04 -4.51
CA PHE A 56 -15.39 1.81 -3.13
C PHE A 56 -16.22 2.68 -2.18
N ALA A 57 -16.40 3.98 -2.47
CA ALA A 57 -17.23 4.87 -1.67
C ALA A 57 -18.69 4.38 -1.57
N ILE A 58 -19.27 3.83 -2.65
CA ILE A 58 -20.61 3.23 -2.66
C ILE A 58 -20.66 1.98 -1.77
N VAL A 59 -19.61 1.15 -1.75
CA VAL A 59 -19.54 -0.02 -0.87
C VAL A 59 -19.43 0.40 0.59
N VAL A 60 -18.57 1.36 0.91
CA VAL A 60 -18.45 1.96 2.26
C VAL A 60 -19.81 2.45 2.73
N TRP A 61 -20.49 3.20 1.87
CA TRP A 61 -21.81 3.72 2.11
C TRP A 61 -22.85 2.64 2.44
N ASN A 62 -22.98 1.64 1.56
CA ASN A 62 -23.96 0.57 1.72
C ASN A 62 -23.69 -0.24 3.00
N ARG A 63 -22.41 -0.41 3.34
CA ARG A 63 -21.97 -1.03 4.59
C ARG A 63 -22.30 -0.19 5.82
N TYR A 64 -22.08 1.13 5.76
CA TYR A 64 -22.39 2.06 6.85
C TYR A 64 -23.89 2.07 7.14
N ARG A 65 -24.74 2.05 6.10
CA ARG A 65 -26.20 1.90 6.22
C ARG A 65 -26.64 0.59 6.87
N LYS A 66 -25.92 -0.51 6.65
CA LYS A 66 -26.29 -1.84 7.15
C LYS A 66 -25.73 -2.19 8.53
N HIS A 67 -24.54 -1.72 8.90
CA HIS A 67 -23.84 -2.16 10.12
C HIS A 67 -23.37 -1.04 11.05
N GLY A 68 -23.54 0.24 10.69
CA GLY A 68 -23.23 1.39 11.56
C GLY A 68 -21.74 1.63 11.89
N SER A 69 -20.86 0.60 11.85
CA SER A 69 -19.42 0.74 12.09
C SER A 69 -18.60 0.09 10.97
N PHE A 70 -18.14 0.95 10.07
CA PHE A 70 -17.23 0.61 8.98
C PHE A 70 -15.83 0.23 9.47
N SER A 71 -15.37 0.87 10.55
CA SER A 71 -14.02 0.74 11.11
C SER A 71 -13.70 -0.67 11.61
N ASN A 72 -14.64 -1.33 12.29
CA ASN A 72 -14.43 -2.69 12.80
C ASN A 72 -14.36 -3.75 11.70
N TRP A 73 -15.07 -3.55 10.58
CA TRP A 73 -15.04 -4.47 9.45
C TRP A 73 -13.80 -4.28 8.58
N ILE A 74 -13.44 -3.03 8.26
CA ILE A 74 -12.18 -2.71 7.57
C ILE A 74 -10.98 -3.18 8.37
N GLY A 75 -11.00 -2.97 9.69
CA GLY A 75 -9.93 -3.44 10.56
C GLY A 75 -9.73 -4.96 10.49
N ARG A 76 -10.77 -5.77 10.27
CA ARG A 76 -10.61 -7.21 10.03
C ARG A 76 -10.15 -7.51 8.61
N TYR A 77 -10.80 -6.91 7.62
CA TYR A 77 -10.53 -7.18 6.20
C TYR A 77 -9.11 -6.78 5.77
N TYR A 78 -8.63 -5.60 6.20
CA TYR A 78 -7.27 -5.14 5.89
C TYR A 78 -6.20 -5.86 6.70
N ARG A 79 -6.49 -6.35 7.92
CA ARG A 79 -5.54 -7.22 8.65
C ARG A 79 -5.29 -8.53 7.90
N GLU A 80 -6.35 -9.19 7.44
CA GLU A 80 -6.21 -10.42 6.64
C GLU A 80 -5.50 -10.19 5.31
N ARG A 81 -5.69 -9.01 4.70
CA ARG A 81 -5.06 -8.67 3.43
C ARG A 81 -3.60 -8.21 3.58
N ALA A 82 -3.29 -7.45 4.63
CA ALA A 82 -1.92 -7.10 4.99
C ALA A 82 -1.09 -8.34 5.29
N ALA A 83 -1.62 -9.29 6.08
CA ALA A 83 -0.96 -10.56 6.36
C ALA A 83 -0.69 -11.38 5.08
N LYS A 84 -1.57 -11.30 4.08
CA LYS A 84 -1.35 -11.97 2.79
C LYS A 84 -0.26 -11.28 1.95
N PHE A 85 -0.22 -9.95 1.94
CA PHE A 85 0.83 -9.23 1.21
C PHE A 85 2.19 -9.35 1.90
N GLU A 86 2.24 -9.35 3.23
CA GLU A 86 3.47 -9.64 4.00
C GLU A 86 3.96 -11.06 3.73
N ALA A 87 3.07 -12.06 3.75
CA ALA A 87 3.43 -13.44 3.42
C ALA A 87 3.91 -13.59 1.96
N GLU A 88 3.32 -12.87 1.01
CA GLU A 88 3.76 -12.86 -0.40
C GLU A 88 5.11 -12.15 -0.56
N ALA A 89 5.36 -11.06 0.19
CA ALA A 89 6.63 -10.36 0.23
C ALA A 89 7.74 -11.22 0.86
N GLU A 90 7.49 -11.86 2.00
CA GLU A 90 8.43 -12.79 2.65
C GLU A 90 8.72 -14.02 1.78
N ALA A 91 7.73 -14.51 1.03
CA ALA A 91 7.92 -15.62 0.10
C ALA A 91 8.78 -15.18 -1.10
N LYS A 92 8.57 -13.97 -1.60
CA LYS A 92 9.38 -13.39 -2.67
C LYS A 92 10.81 -13.11 -2.22
N GLU A 93 11.00 -12.56 -1.01
CA GLU A 93 12.32 -12.33 -0.41
C GLU A 93 13.07 -13.65 -0.20
N ARG A 94 12.40 -14.69 0.32
CA ARG A 94 13.01 -16.02 0.43
C ARG A 94 13.40 -16.61 -0.91
N ALA A 95 12.58 -16.43 -1.95
CA ALA A 95 12.90 -16.88 -3.29
C ALA A 95 14.10 -16.11 -3.87
N GLU A 96 14.17 -14.80 -3.64
CA GLU A 96 15.28 -13.96 -4.10
C GLU A 96 16.59 -14.32 -3.37
N VAL A 97 16.56 -14.51 -2.05
CA VAL A 97 17.71 -14.97 -1.27
C VAL A 97 18.18 -16.35 -1.71
N ALA A 98 17.26 -17.28 -2.00
CA ALA A 98 17.63 -18.60 -2.51
C ALA A 98 18.35 -18.51 -3.87
N VAL A 99 17.89 -17.63 -4.76
CA VAL A 99 18.54 -17.39 -6.07
C VAL A 99 19.92 -16.74 -5.89
N LEU A 100 20.07 -15.78 -4.98
CA LEU A 100 21.35 -15.15 -4.68
C LEU A 100 22.33 -16.11 -3.99
N ASP A 101 21.84 -17.03 -3.16
CA ASP A 101 22.69 -18.06 -2.54
C ASP A 101 23.20 -19.09 -3.56
N GLU A 102 22.48 -19.31 -4.65
CA GLU A 102 22.92 -20.17 -5.76
C GLU A 102 23.90 -19.47 -6.72
N ASP A 103 24.04 -18.14 -6.63
CA ASP A 103 24.89 -17.35 -7.52
C ASP A 103 26.40 -17.52 -7.19
N PRO A 104 27.25 -17.88 -8.18
CA PRO A 104 28.68 -18.09 -7.97
C PRO A 104 29.43 -16.86 -7.45
N GLU A 105 29.02 -15.65 -7.84
CA GLU A 105 29.66 -14.40 -7.41
C GLU A 105 29.37 -14.12 -5.93
N THR A 106 28.13 -14.36 -5.51
CA THR A 106 27.71 -14.24 -4.11
C THR A 106 28.45 -15.23 -3.18
N GLN A 107 28.71 -16.45 -3.63
CA GLN A 107 29.51 -17.42 -2.87
C GLN A 107 30.98 -16.99 -2.73
N ALA A 108 31.59 -16.51 -3.82
CA ALA A 108 32.95 -15.98 -3.80
C ALA A 108 33.10 -14.80 -2.82
N TRP A 109 32.09 -13.91 -2.78
CA TRP A 109 32.04 -12.82 -1.80
C TRP A 109 31.96 -13.35 -0.35
N LYS A 110 31.11 -14.34 -0.06
CA LYS A 110 30.99 -14.94 1.29
C LYS A 110 32.31 -15.57 1.73
N GLU A 111 32.98 -16.29 0.84
CA GLU A 111 34.30 -16.88 1.11
C GLU A 111 35.36 -15.82 1.37
N TYR A 112 35.37 -14.73 0.61
CA TYR A 112 36.25 -13.59 0.81
C TYR A 112 36.02 -12.90 2.15
N VAL A 113 34.76 -12.60 2.50
CA VAL A 113 34.41 -12.01 3.81
C VAL A 113 34.79 -12.94 4.96
N ALA A 114 34.60 -14.27 4.79
CA ALA A 114 35.04 -15.25 5.78
C ALA A 114 36.57 -15.33 5.91
N GLN A 115 37.32 -15.10 4.83
CA GLN A 115 38.77 -14.94 4.90
C GLN A 115 39.14 -13.65 5.65
N LEU A 116 38.50 -12.53 5.33
CA LEU A 116 38.75 -11.24 5.97
C LEU A 116 38.45 -11.26 7.47
N HIS A 117 37.36 -11.88 7.91
CA HIS A 117 37.05 -12.08 9.33
C HIS A 117 38.02 -13.02 10.06
N ARG A 118 38.73 -13.91 9.33
CA ARG A 118 39.81 -14.73 9.91
C ARG A 118 41.11 -13.94 10.05
N GLU A 119 41.37 -13.00 9.14
CA GLU A 119 42.54 -12.12 9.16
C GLU A 119 42.39 -10.98 10.18
N ASP A 120 41.19 -10.41 10.30
CA ASP A 120 40.86 -9.36 11.28
C ASP A 120 39.49 -9.64 11.94
N PRO A 121 39.46 -10.29 13.12
CA PRO A 121 38.21 -10.61 13.79
C PRO A 121 37.53 -9.31 14.26
N PRO A 122 36.24 -9.08 13.91
CA PRO A 122 35.55 -7.84 14.27
C PRO A 122 35.44 -7.72 15.79
N GLY A 123 36.29 -6.86 16.37
CA GLY A 123 36.42 -6.66 17.82
C GLY A 123 37.85 -6.60 18.38
N GLY A 124 38.90 -6.57 17.54
CA GLY A 124 40.28 -6.32 17.99
C GLY A 124 40.44 -4.98 18.73
N PRO A 125 41.26 -4.89 19.80
CA PRO A 125 41.45 -3.63 20.54
C PRO A 125 42.03 -2.56 19.61
N PRO A 126 41.61 -1.28 19.73
CA PRO A 126 42.12 -0.21 18.86
C PRO A 126 43.65 -0.13 18.97
N GLU A 127 44.35 -0.18 17.84
CA GLU A 127 45.79 0.06 17.80
C GLU A 127 46.06 1.45 18.39
N ARG A 128 46.73 1.46 19.54
CA ARG A 128 47.25 2.68 20.14
C ARG A 128 48.35 3.20 19.22
N THR A 129 48.02 4.19 18.41
CA THR A 129 49.00 5.05 17.74
C THR A 129 49.78 5.81 18.83
N GLU A 130 50.88 5.22 19.32
CA GLU A 130 51.92 5.96 20.02
C GLU A 130 52.91 6.49 18.97
N GLY A 131 53.04 7.80 18.84
CA GLY A 131 54.11 8.39 18.04
C GLY A 131 53.95 9.87 17.70
N ASN A 132 54.30 10.71 18.69
CA ASN A 132 55.06 11.97 18.61
C ASN A 132 54.92 12.87 17.36
#